data_AF-A0A0F5FWJ1-F1
#
_entry.id   AF-A0A0F5FWJ1-F1
#
_cell.length_a   1.000
_cell.length_b   1.000
_cell.length_c   1.000
_cell.angle_alpha   90.00
_cell.angle_beta   90.00
_cell.angle_gamma   90.00
#
_symmetry.space_group_name_H-M   'P 1'
#
loop_
_entity.id
_entity.type
_entity.pdbx_description
1 polymer ?
#
loop_
_entity_poly.entity_id
_entity_poly.type
_entity_poly.pdbx_seq_one_letter_code
_entity_poly.pdbx_strand_id
1 'polypeptide(L)'
;MNILRALSGAVLGWRAILGGRPDWTQYFASTGPGFATALVLYLLVAFLILLAGTGAAALDPVNVAMGLFVFGLYVAALALSAVATKAMLRWQGTILDLLVPGTYAMILFLLVGTVLAPLGPLGLALALAAIAYLIYRLGRAAGGWSIGISAAFAVLTVVLLVAMPMTLYMLASPTLVAP
;
A
#
# COMPACT_ATOMS: atom_id res chain seq x y z
N MET A 1 19.79 0.85 -9.66
CA MET A 1 18.71 0.31 -10.52
C MET A 1 18.06 1.47 -11.27
N ASN A 2 17.73 1.31 -12.55
CA ASN A 2 16.96 2.33 -13.28
C ASN A 2 15.50 2.29 -12.80
N ILE A 3 14.95 3.44 -12.42
CA ILE A 3 13.57 3.59 -11.92
C ILE A 3 12.54 2.99 -12.89
N LEU A 4 12.71 3.25 -14.19
CA LEU A 4 11.84 2.71 -15.23
C LEU A 4 11.84 1.17 -15.26
N ARG A 5 12.99 0.53 -15.01
CA ARG A 5 13.08 -0.93 -14.92
C ARG A 5 12.37 -1.48 -13.68
N ALA A 6 12.43 -0.75 -12.56
CA ALA A 6 11.72 -1.13 -11.34
C ALA A 6 10.20 -1.09 -11.53
N LEU A 7 9.69 -0.04 -12.18
CA LEU A 7 8.26 0.09 -12.50
C LEU A 7 7.80 -0.95 -13.53
N SER A 8 8.54 -1.13 -14.63
CA SER A 8 8.20 -2.15 -15.63
C SER A 8 8.26 -3.56 -15.04
N GLY A 9 9.26 -3.83 -14.19
CA GLY A 9 9.40 -5.07 -13.44
C GLY A 9 8.19 -5.29 -12.53
N ALA A 10 7.80 -4.29 -11.74
CA ALA A 10 6.63 -4.38 -10.87
C ALA A 10 5.34 -4.70 -11.63
N VAL A 11 5.12 -4.10 -12.80
CA VAL A 11 3.95 -4.41 -13.65
C VAL A 11 3.98 -5.87 -14.12
N LEU A 12 5.13 -6.34 -14.61
CA LEU A 12 5.29 -7.74 -15.04
C LEU A 12 5.12 -8.72 -13.87
N GLY A 13 5.70 -8.40 -12.71
CA GLY A 13 5.57 -9.17 -11.49
C GLY A 13 4.12 -9.27 -11.00
N TRP A 14 3.38 -8.16 -11.01
CA TRP A 14 1.96 -8.18 -10.69
C TRP A 14 1.13 -8.98 -11.69
N ARG A 15 1.43 -8.89 -13.00
CA ARG A 15 0.80 -9.75 -14.00
C ARG A 15 1.11 -11.24 -13.77
N ALA A 16 2.32 -11.58 -13.34
CA ALA A 16 2.70 -12.95 -12.97
C ALA A 16 1.94 -13.44 -11.73
N ILE A 17 1.87 -12.63 -10.66
CA ILE A 17 1.09 -12.93 -9.43
C ILE A 17 -0.39 -13.15 -9.76
N LEU A 18 -0.99 -12.26 -10.54
CA LEU A 18 -2.39 -12.36 -10.96
C LEU A 18 -2.62 -13.58 -11.87
N GLY A 19 -1.68 -13.89 -12.74
CA GLY A 19 -1.67 -15.08 -13.58
C GLY A 19 -1.35 -16.39 -12.84
N GLY A 20 -0.97 -16.33 -11.56
CA GLY A 20 -0.59 -17.50 -10.77
C GLY A 20 0.72 -18.16 -11.21
N ARG A 21 1.61 -17.41 -11.87
CA ARG A 21 2.89 -17.94 -12.33
C ARG A 21 3.91 -17.94 -11.19
N PRO A 22 4.72 -19.00 -11.03
CA PRO A 22 5.67 -19.13 -9.92
C PRO A 22 6.91 -18.24 -10.08
N ASP A 23 7.17 -17.75 -11.29
CA ASP A 23 8.32 -16.92 -11.66
C ASP A 23 8.09 -15.42 -11.35
N TRP A 24 7.21 -15.10 -10.42
CA TRP A 24 6.90 -13.70 -10.11
C TRP A 24 8.04 -13.00 -9.33
N THR A 25 8.82 -13.75 -8.55
CA THR A 25 9.87 -13.23 -7.67
C THR A 25 11.01 -12.56 -8.43
N GLN A 26 11.39 -13.06 -9.62
CA GLN A 26 12.45 -12.45 -10.45
C GLN A 26 12.12 -11.01 -10.91
N TYR A 27 10.85 -10.62 -10.89
CA TYR A 27 10.43 -9.27 -11.28
C TYR A 27 10.49 -8.27 -10.13
N PHE A 28 10.65 -8.74 -8.89
CA PHE A 28 10.76 -7.90 -7.70
C PHE A 28 12.13 -8.06 -7.05
N ALA A 29 12.77 -6.94 -6.71
CA ALA A 29 13.96 -6.97 -5.87
C ALA A 29 13.55 -7.12 -4.40
N SER A 30 13.26 -8.35 -3.95
CA SER A 30 12.91 -8.68 -2.55
C SER A 30 14.09 -8.55 -1.56
N THR A 31 14.74 -7.39 -1.57
CA THR A 31 15.91 -7.07 -0.73
C THR A 31 15.68 -5.75 -0.02
N GLY A 32 16.47 -5.45 1.03
CA GLY A 32 16.39 -4.17 1.72
C GLY A 32 16.50 -2.96 0.78
N PRO A 33 17.51 -2.90 -0.12
CA PRO A 33 17.62 -1.84 -1.12
C PRO A 33 16.44 -1.80 -2.12
N GLY A 34 15.90 -2.96 -2.50
CA GLY A 34 14.74 -3.02 -3.38
C GLY A 34 13.47 -2.49 -2.72
N PHE A 35 13.28 -2.77 -1.43
CA PHE A 35 12.21 -2.17 -0.62
C PHE A 35 12.38 -0.67 -0.47
N ALA A 36 13.58 -0.19 -0.16
CA ALA A 36 13.86 1.25 -0.12
C ALA A 36 13.54 1.94 -1.45
N THR A 37 13.86 1.30 -2.58
CA THR A 37 13.48 1.80 -3.91
C THR A 37 11.97 1.89 -4.08
N ALA A 38 11.23 0.84 -3.68
CA ALA A 38 9.77 0.84 -3.76
C ALA A 38 9.14 1.94 -2.86
N LEU A 39 9.69 2.17 -1.66
CA LEU A 39 9.28 3.24 -0.76
C LEU A 39 9.51 4.63 -1.36
N VAL A 40 10.70 4.87 -1.92
CA VAL A 40 11.01 6.16 -2.56
C VAL A 40 10.06 6.43 -3.72
N LEU A 41 9.77 5.42 -4.54
CA LEU A 41 8.80 5.56 -5.63
C LEU A 41 7.38 5.81 -5.10
N TYR A 42 6.99 5.13 -4.03
CA TYR A 42 5.70 5.36 -3.37
C TYR A 42 5.58 6.78 -2.85
N LEU A 43 6.58 7.27 -2.11
CA LEU A 43 6.60 8.63 -1.59
C LEU A 43 6.64 9.68 -2.69
N LEU A 44 7.37 9.42 -3.79
CA LEU A 44 7.37 10.29 -4.96
C LEU A 44 5.98 10.38 -5.59
N VAL A 45 5.29 9.25 -5.78
CA VAL A 45 3.92 9.26 -6.32
C VAL A 45 2.95 9.95 -5.37
N ALA A 46 3.03 9.67 -4.06
CA ALA A 46 2.24 10.34 -3.04
C ALA A 46 2.45 11.87 -3.06
N PHE A 47 3.71 12.31 -3.16
CA PHE A 47 4.07 13.72 -3.28
C PHE A 47 3.47 14.36 -4.54
N LEU A 48 3.56 13.69 -5.70
CA LEU A 48 2.97 14.19 -6.94
C LEU A 48 1.44 14.30 -6.87
N ILE A 49 0.78 13.35 -6.20
CA ILE A 49 -0.67 13.40 -5.98
C ILE A 49 -1.05 14.57 -5.05
N LEU A 50 -0.30 14.79 -3.97
CA LEU A 50 -0.51 15.95 -3.10
C LEU A 50 -0.36 17.26 -3.88
N LEU A 51 0.71 17.39 -4.66
CA LEU A 51 0.96 18.55 -5.49
C LEU A 51 -0.16 18.81 -6.51
N ALA A 52 -0.67 17.75 -7.14
CA ALA A 52 -1.79 17.85 -8.07
C ALA A 52 -3.11 18.24 -7.37
N GLY A 53 -3.32 17.80 -6.13
CA GLY A 53 -4.53 18.08 -5.36
C GLY A 53 -4.59 19.48 -4.76
N THR A 54 -3.46 20.03 -4.29
CA THR A 54 -3.41 21.36 -3.65
C THR A 54 -3.03 22.49 -4.61
N GLY A 55 -2.44 22.15 -5.77
CA GLY A 55 -1.88 23.13 -6.70
C GLY A 55 -0.54 23.70 -6.22
N ALA A 56 0.32 24.09 -7.16
CA ALA A 56 1.70 24.52 -6.87
C ALA A 56 1.81 25.76 -5.95
N ALA A 57 0.76 26.58 -5.88
CA ALA A 57 0.72 27.81 -5.08
C ALA A 57 0.42 27.58 -3.58
N ALA A 58 0.03 26.36 -3.17
CA ALA A 58 -0.39 26.03 -1.81
C ALA A 58 0.57 25.05 -1.09
N LEU A 59 1.84 24.98 -1.55
CA LEU A 59 2.87 24.11 -0.98
C LEU A 59 3.40 24.66 0.35
N ASP A 60 2.57 24.60 1.39
CA ASP A 60 3.02 24.72 2.76
C ASP A 60 3.80 23.44 3.15
N PRO A 61 5.10 23.55 3.53
CA PRO A 61 5.91 22.40 3.90
C PRO A 61 5.31 21.55 5.03
N VAL A 62 4.56 22.16 5.95
CA VAL A 62 3.91 21.44 7.05
C VAL A 62 2.78 20.57 6.53
N ASN A 63 1.90 21.11 5.68
CA ASN A 63 0.84 20.32 5.03
C ASN A 63 1.38 19.19 4.14
N VAL A 64 2.47 19.43 3.40
CA VAL A 64 3.14 18.39 2.61
C VAL A 64 3.70 17.29 3.51
N ALA A 65 4.38 17.65 4.60
CA ALA A 65 4.92 16.68 5.54
C ALA A 65 3.81 15.84 6.20
N MET A 66 2.72 16.48 6.62
CA MET A 66 1.55 15.79 7.18
C MET A 66 0.88 14.88 6.15
N GLY A 67 0.71 15.33 4.91
CA GLY A 67 0.15 14.51 3.83
C GLY A 67 1.01 13.28 3.53
N LEU A 68 2.33 13.45 3.43
CA LEU A 68 3.26 12.33 3.25
C LEU A 68 3.29 11.39 4.45
N PHE A 69 3.17 11.92 5.66
CA PHE A 69 3.04 11.10 6.87
C PHE A 69 1.78 10.23 6.83
N VAL A 70 0.64 10.80 6.47
CA VAL A 70 -0.62 10.05 6.28
C VAL A 70 -0.48 8.98 5.21
N PHE A 71 0.12 9.29 4.06
CA PHE A 71 0.42 8.28 3.05
C PHE A 71 1.40 7.21 3.54
N GLY A 72 2.35 7.56 4.41
CA GLY A 72 3.24 6.61 5.08
C GLY A 72 2.48 5.56 5.91
N LEU A 73 1.33 5.91 6.48
CA LEU A 73 0.49 4.98 7.24
C LEU A 73 -0.05 3.85 6.38
N TYR A 74 -0.25 4.05 5.09
CA TYR A 74 -0.76 2.99 4.21
C TYR A 74 0.26 1.87 4.04
N VAL A 75 1.53 2.25 3.88
CA VAL A 75 2.63 1.29 3.88
C VAL A 75 2.83 0.68 5.27
N ALA A 76 2.66 1.47 6.34
CA ALA A 76 2.70 0.94 7.70
C ALA A 76 1.58 -0.09 7.96
N ALA A 77 0.37 0.13 7.43
CA ALA A 77 -0.75 -0.81 7.49
C ALA A 77 -0.43 -2.14 6.79
N LEU A 78 0.17 -2.07 5.61
CA LEU A 78 0.70 -3.25 4.91
C LEU A 78 1.79 -3.95 5.73
N ALA A 79 2.73 -3.19 6.29
CA ALA A 79 3.83 -3.77 7.07
C ALA A 79 3.33 -4.45 8.35
N LEU A 80 2.45 -3.79 9.10
CA LEU A 80 1.88 -4.30 10.34
C LEU A 80 1.01 -5.54 10.10
N SER A 81 0.16 -5.52 9.07
CA SER A 81 -0.62 -6.71 8.71
C SER A 81 0.27 -7.88 8.28
N ALA A 82 1.35 -7.63 7.53
CA ALA A 82 2.28 -8.67 7.10
C ALA A 82 3.07 -9.25 8.29
N VAL A 83 3.57 -8.40 9.19
CA VAL A 83 4.27 -8.82 10.42
C VAL A 83 3.33 -9.61 11.33
N ALA A 84 2.12 -9.09 11.58
CA ALA A 84 1.12 -9.75 12.42
C ALA A 84 0.77 -11.13 11.86
N THR A 85 0.47 -11.22 10.56
CA THR A 85 0.14 -12.49 9.91
C THR A 85 1.32 -13.46 9.95
N LYS A 86 2.54 -13.00 9.66
CA LYS A 86 3.75 -13.83 9.77
C LYS A 86 3.95 -14.37 11.19
N ALA A 87 3.78 -13.53 12.21
CA ALA A 87 3.93 -13.92 13.61
C ALA A 87 2.88 -14.94 14.05
N MET A 88 1.61 -14.72 13.69
CA MET A 88 0.50 -15.64 14.02
C MET A 88 0.67 -17.01 13.36
N LEU A 89 1.17 -17.05 12.12
CA LEU A 89 1.34 -18.29 11.36
C LEU A 89 2.72 -18.95 11.56
N ARG A 90 3.66 -18.28 12.25
CA ARG A 90 5.08 -18.68 12.32
C ARG A 90 5.67 -18.98 10.94
N TRP A 91 5.27 -18.19 9.94
CA TRP A 91 5.65 -18.39 8.55
C TRP A 91 7.16 -18.11 8.35
N GLN A 92 7.84 -19.02 7.66
CA GLN A 92 9.31 -18.97 7.49
C GLN A 92 9.78 -18.12 6.31
N GLY A 93 8.88 -17.66 5.44
CA GLY A 93 9.26 -16.86 4.29
C GLY A 93 9.73 -15.45 4.66
N THR A 94 10.34 -14.78 3.67
CA THR A 94 10.95 -13.48 3.87
C THR A 94 9.86 -12.41 3.82
N ILE A 95 9.81 -11.52 4.81
CA ILE A 95 8.75 -10.50 4.86
C ILE A 95 8.82 -9.54 3.66
N LEU A 96 10.02 -9.33 3.11
CA LEU A 96 10.25 -8.51 1.92
C LEU A 96 9.53 -9.07 0.67
N ASP A 97 9.26 -10.38 0.62
CA ASP A 97 8.47 -10.98 -0.46
C ASP A 97 7.00 -10.53 -0.44
N LEU A 98 6.53 -10.01 0.70
CA LEU A 98 5.23 -9.36 0.85
C LEU A 98 5.35 -7.84 0.72
N LEU A 99 6.33 -7.24 1.41
CA LEU A 99 6.43 -5.78 1.49
C LEU A 99 6.80 -5.14 0.15
N VAL A 100 7.72 -5.72 -0.62
CA VAL A 100 8.16 -5.13 -1.89
C VAL A 100 7.03 -5.11 -2.91
N PRO A 101 6.41 -6.26 -3.28
CA PRO A 101 5.28 -6.23 -4.21
C PRO A 101 4.09 -5.44 -3.65
N GLY A 102 3.80 -5.59 -2.35
CA GLY A 102 2.72 -4.88 -1.68
C GLY A 102 2.87 -3.37 -1.74
N THR A 103 4.09 -2.83 -1.62
CA THR A 103 4.35 -1.38 -1.76
C THR A 103 4.08 -0.91 -3.19
N TYR A 104 4.45 -1.69 -4.21
CA TYR A 104 4.06 -1.39 -5.59
C TYR A 104 2.55 -1.46 -5.82
N ALA A 105 1.84 -2.36 -5.12
CA ALA A 105 0.38 -2.37 -5.10
C ALA A 105 -0.18 -1.09 -4.45
N MET A 106 0.45 -0.57 -3.39
CA MET A 106 0.05 0.71 -2.79
C MET A 106 0.23 1.88 -3.76
N ILE A 107 1.27 1.87 -4.61
CA ILE A 107 1.40 2.86 -5.70
C ILE A 107 0.19 2.79 -6.62
N LEU A 108 -0.21 1.58 -7.03
CA LEU A 108 -1.39 1.41 -7.88
C LEU A 108 -2.67 1.84 -7.18
N PHE A 109 -2.81 1.57 -5.88
CA PHE A 109 -3.92 2.04 -5.07
C PHE A 109 -3.99 3.57 -5.04
N LEU A 110 -2.85 4.28 -4.88
CA LEU A 110 -2.83 5.73 -4.93
C LEU A 110 -3.27 6.25 -6.30
N LEU A 111 -2.70 5.74 -7.39
CA LEU A 111 -3.02 6.18 -8.75
C LEU A 111 -4.48 5.91 -9.11
N VAL A 112 -4.97 4.69 -8.86
CA VAL A 112 -6.35 4.31 -9.11
C VAL A 112 -7.29 5.09 -8.20
N GLY A 113 -6.94 5.26 -6.92
CA GLY A 113 -7.70 6.06 -5.97
C GLY A 113 -7.86 7.51 -6.43
N THR A 114 -6.80 8.14 -6.93
CA THR A 114 -6.86 9.50 -7.49
C THR A 114 -7.77 9.56 -8.73
N VAL A 115 -7.67 8.60 -9.64
CA VAL A 115 -8.52 8.55 -10.84
C VAL A 115 -10.00 8.33 -10.49
N LEU A 116 -10.27 7.50 -9.48
CA LEU A 116 -11.63 7.18 -9.02
C LEU A 116 -12.20 8.20 -8.04
N ALA A 117 -11.39 9.13 -7.52
CA ALA A 117 -11.80 10.12 -6.53
C ALA A 117 -13.07 10.92 -6.93
N PRO A 118 -13.29 11.32 -8.21
CA PRO A 118 -14.51 12.02 -8.62
C PRO A 118 -15.81 11.22 -8.41
N LEU A 119 -15.73 9.90 -8.26
CA LEU A 119 -16.88 9.04 -7.97
C LEU A 119 -17.26 9.03 -6.47
N GLY A 120 -16.57 9.80 -5.63
CA GLY A 120 -16.85 9.93 -4.20
C GLY A 120 -16.75 8.58 -3.45
N PRO A 121 -17.72 8.24 -2.58
CA PRO A 121 -17.68 7.01 -1.78
C PRO A 121 -17.59 5.72 -2.61
N LEU A 122 -18.23 5.70 -3.79
CA LEU A 122 -18.17 4.55 -4.69
C LEU A 122 -16.75 4.36 -5.25
N GLY A 123 -16.08 5.44 -5.63
CA GLY A 123 -14.70 5.40 -6.11
C GLY A 123 -13.74 4.84 -5.06
N LEU A 124 -13.90 5.28 -3.80
CA LEU A 124 -13.14 4.74 -2.68
C LEU A 124 -13.41 3.25 -2.46
N ALA A 125 -14.68 2.84 -2.48
CA ALA A 125 -15.05 1.42 -2.31
C ALA A 125 -14.43 0.54 -3.41
N LEU A 126 -14.42 1.00 -4.66
CA LEU A 126 -13.79 0.31 -5.78
C LEU A 126 -12.26 0.23 -5.62
N ALA A 127 -11.61 1.31 -5.20
CA ALA A 127 -10.17 1.33 -4.93
C ALA A 127 -9.79 0.37 -3.79
N LEU A 128 -10.58 0.36 -2.71
CA LEU A 128 -10.41 -0.56 -1.58
C LEU A 128 -10.64 -2.02 -2.00
N ALA A 129 -11.65 -2.31 -2.82
CA ALA A 129 -11.88 -3.65 -3.35
C ALA A 129 -10.73 -4.12 -4.26
N ALA A 130 -10.22 -3.23 -5.12
CA ALA A 130 -9.09 -3.54 -5.99
C ALA A 130 -7.83 -3.87 -5.19
N ILE A 131 -7.48 -3.04 -4.19
CA ILE A 131 -6.30 -3.30 -3.36
C ILE A 131 -6.50 -4.54 -2.47
N ALA A 132 -7.69 -4.76 -1.92
CA ALA A 132 -8.02 -5.97 -1.17
C ALA A 132 -7.75 -7.23 -2.01
N TYR A 133 -8.19 -7.23 -3.27
CA TYR A 133 -7.96 -8.33 -4.20
C TYR A 133 -6.46 -8.54 -4.48
N LEU A 134 -5.70 -7.46 -4.70
CA LEU A 134 -4.25 -7.55 -4.92
C LEU A 134 -3.52 -8.11 -3.70
N ILE A 135 -3.86 -7.65 -2.50
CA ILE A 135 -3.27 -8.15 -1.24
C ILE A 135 -3.66 -9.61 -0.99
N TYR A 136 -4.89 -10.01 -1.30
CA TYR A 136 -5.31 -11.41 -1.25
C TYR A 136 -4.46 -12.27 -2.19
N ARG A 137 -4.30 -11.84 -3.45
CA ARG A 137 -3.48 -12.55 -4.45
C ARG A 137 -2.01 -12.62 -4.04
N LEU A 138 -1.50 -11.57 -3.40
CA LEU A 138 -0.15 -11.55 -2.86
C LEU A 138 0.03 -12.56 -1.72
N GLY A 139 -0.93 -12.64 -0.78
CA GLY A 139 -0.89 -13.66 0.28
C GLY A 139 -0.93 -15.09 -0.27
N ARG A 140 -1.64 -15.31 -1.38
CA ARG A 140 -1.67 -16.60 -2.08
C ARG A 140 -0.35 -16.93 -2.77
N ALA A 141 0.26 -15.97 -3.44
CA ALA A 141 1.47 -16.19 -4.25
C ALA A 141 2.76 -16.17 -3.42
N ALA A 142 2.93 -15.19 -2.54
CA ALA A 142 4.12 -15.01 -1.72
C ALA A 142 4.05 -15.76 -0.40
N GLY A 143 2.90 -15.70 0.29
CA GLY A 143 2.72 -16.43 1.54
C GLY A 143 2.56 -17.94 1.35
N GLY A 144 2.06 -18.38 0.18
CA GLY A 144 1.62 -19.76 -0.02
C GLY A 144 0.47 -20.15 0.92
N TRP A 145 -0.23 -19.16 1.49
CA TRP A 145 -1.22 -19.38 2.53
C TRP A 145 -2.53 -19.91 1.96
N SER A 146 -3.34 -20.59 2.78
CA SER A 146 -4.69 -21.03 2.40
C SER A 146 -5.59 -19.84 2.03
N ILE A 147 -6.67 -20.10 1.29
CA ILE A 147 -7.62 -19.06 0.84
C ILE A 147 -8.11 -18.22 2.02
N GLY A 148 -8.49 -18.87 3.12
CA GLY A 148 -8.99 -18.19 4.32
C GLY A 148 -7.94 -17.27 4.95
N ILE A 149 -6.69 -17.71 5.04
CA ILE A 149 -5.60 -16.91 5.61
C ILE A 149 -5.27 -15.72 4.70
N SER A 150 -5.18 -15.92 3.39
CA SER A 150 -4.95 -14.82 2.46
C SER A 150 -6.09 -13.80 2.47
N ALA A 151 -7.34 -14.26 2.62
CA ALA A 151 -8.49 -13.38 2.76
C ALA A 151 -8.44 -12.58 4.07
N ALA A 152 -8.13 -13.24 5.19
CA ALA A 152 -7.96 -12.57 6.49
C ALA A 152 -6.84 -11.52 6.46
N PHE A 153 -5.71 -11.83 5.80
CA PHE A 153 -4.62 -10.88 5.60
C PHE A 153 -5.06 -9.65 4.79
N ALA A 154 -5.78 -9.86 3.69
CA ALA A 154 -6.31 -8.77 2.87
C ALA A 154 -7.29 -7.89 3.65
N VAL A 155 -8.23 -8.51 4.36
CA VAL A 155 -9.21 -7.80 5.20
C VAL A 155 -8.50 -7.00 6.29
N LEU A 156 -7.55 -7.61 7.01
CA LEU A 156 -6.77 -6.93 8.05
C LEU A 156 -6.02 -5.72 7.46
N THR A 157 -5.39 -5.88 6.30
CA THR A 157 -4.67 -4.79 5.63
C THR A 157 -5.61 -3.64 5.29
N VAL A 158 -6.78 -3.93 4.71
CA VAL A 158 -7.79 -2.92 4.35
C VAL A 158 -8.36 -2.21 5.58
N VAL A 159 -8.65 -2.98 6.64
CA VAL A 159 -9.13 -2.41 7.91
C VAL A 159 -8.08 -1.45 8.47
N LEU A 160 -6.81 -1.84 8.50
CA LEU A 160 -5.72 -0.97 8.96
C LEU A 160 -5.53 0.26 8.07
N LEU A 161 -5.68 0.10 6.74
CA LEU A 161 -5.56 1.18 5.77
C LEU A 161 -6.59 2.29 6.01
N VAL A 162 -7.81 1.92 6.40
CA VAL A 162 -8.88 2.88 6.72
C VAL A 162 -8.81 3.35 8.17
N ALA A 163 -8.52 2.45 9.11
CA ALA A 163 -8.55 2.76 10.54
C ALA A 163 -7.40 3.70 10.95
N MET A 164 -6.17 3.49 10.47
CA MET A 164 -5.03 4.31 10.94
C MET A 164 -5.20 5.81 10.68
N PRO A 165 -5.52 6.27 9.46
CA PRO A 165 -5.74 7.70 9.22
C PRO A 165 -6.93 8.23 10.01
N MET A 166 -7.99 7.44 10.14
CA MET A 166 -9.19 7.84 10.88
C MET A 166 -8.89 8.00 12.38
N THR A 167 -8.14 7.08 12.98
CA THR A 167 -7.69 7.19 14.36
C THR A 167 -6.80 8.42 14.57
N LEU A 168 -5.88 8.71 13.65
CA LEU A 168 -5.09 9.93 13.73
C LEU A 168 -5.94 11.19 13.60
N TYR A 169 -6.91 11.20 12.69
CA TYR A 169 -7.83 12.32 12.55
C TYR A 169 -8.63 12.56 13.84
N MET A 170 -9.11 11.49 14.48
CA MET A 170 -9.82 11.58 15.77
C MET A 170 -8.91 12.04 16.91
N LEU A 171 -7.62 11.65 16.90
CA LEU A 171 -6.65 12.07 17.91
C LEU A 171 -6.21 13.53 17.72
N ALA A 172 -6.08 13.97 16.47
CA ALA A 172 -5.65 15.32 16.10
C ALA A 172 -6.79 16.34 16.15
N SER A 173 -8.04 15.89 16.09
CA SER A 173 -9.22 16.74 16.28
C SER A 173 -9.46 16.88 17.79
N PRO A 174 -9.19 18.04 18.40
CA PRO A 174 -9.57 18.25 19.79
C PRO A 174 -11.09 18.26 19.81
N THR A 175 -11.71 17.21 20.35
CA THR A 175 -13.10 17.30 20.77
C THR A 175 -13.15 18.42 21.81
N LEU A 176 -13.71 19.56 21.43
CA LEU A 176 -14.18 20.61 22.33
C LEU A 176 -15.11 19.95 23.36
N VAL A 177 -14.54 19.51 24.48
CA VAL A 177 -15.28 19.36 25.73
C VAL A 177 -15.43 20.77 26.27
N ALA A 178 -16.45 21.48 25.78
CA ALA A 178 -16.95 22.66 26.46
C ALA A 178 -17.97 22.18 27.51
N PRO A 179 -17.74 22.40 28.81
CA PRO A 179 -18.82 22.73 29.73
C PRO A 179 -19.29 24.17 29.51
#